data_AF-A0A2T9JEF3-F1
#
_entry.id   AF-A0A2T9JEF3-F1
#
_cell.length_a   1.000
_cell.length_b   1.000
_cell.length_c   1.000
_cell.angle_alpha   90.00
_cell.angle_beta   90.00
_cell.angle_gamma   90.00
#
_symmetry.space_group_name_H-M   'P 1'
#
loop_
_entity.id
_entity.type
_entity.pdbx_description
1 polymer ?
#
loop_
_entity_poly.entity_id
_entity_poly.type
_entity_poly.pdbx_seq_one_letter_code
_entity_poly.pdbx_strand_id
1 'polypeptide(L)'
;MTSIEIALKMGVGLRTYQDFEKGKGDFDLWKIRRFAKATRSDAIGIVLAVMYGNPKIAIVVMRSKFLMTGWLSFVELWRTLGDRIRLIPSTQVLLGMRKTGEHLQQFLDRRAASMEAWLETSLDELYEDPEEAEDE
;
A
#
# COMPACT_ATOMS: atom_id res chain seq x y z
N MET A 1 6.35 14.28 12.80
CA MET A 1 5.55 15.34 12.16
C MET A 1 4.47 15.75 13.13
N THR A 2 4.37 17.03 13.47
CA THR A 2 3.42 17.55 14.46
C THR A 2 2.03 17.77 13.85
N SER A 3 1.00 17.88 14.68
CA SER A 3 -0.37 18.17 14.23
C SER A 3 -0.47 19.48 13.43
N ILE A 4 0.32 20.49 13.80
CA ILE A 4 0.36 21.80 13.12
C ILE A 4 0.96 21.64 11.72
N GLU A 5 2.05 20.88 11.58
CA GLU A 5 2.68 20.60 10.27
C GLU A 5 1.74 19.86 9.32
N ILE A 6 0.97 18.89 9.84
CA ILE A 6 -0.02 18.15 9.04
C ILE A 6 -1.16 19.08 8.61
N ALA A 7 -1.71 19.87 9.53
CA ALA A 7 -2.77 20.83 9.22
C ALA A 7 -2.35 21.83 8.13
N LEU A 8 -1.12 22.37 8.23
CA LEU A 8 -0.52 23.24 7.22
C LEU A 8 -0.39 22.53 5.86
N LYS A 9 0.13 21.29 5.83
CA LYS A 9 0.23 20.49 4.58
C LYS A 9 -1.13 20.14 3.98
N MET A 10 -2.16 20.00 4.81
CA MET A 10 -3.55 19.80 4.38
C MET A 10 -4.22 21.10 3.94
N GLY A 11 -3.63 22.27 4.19
CA GLY A 11 -4.24 23.57 3.92
C GLY A 11 -5.52 23.80 4.72
N VAL A 12 -5.55 23.39 5.99
CA VAL A 12 -6.67 23.57 6.92
C VAL A 12 -6.20 24.15 8.25
N GLY A 13 -7.10 24.74 9.04
CA GLY A 13 -6.79 25.20 10.39
C GLY A 13 -6.51 24.03 11.36
N LEU A 14 -5.70 24.28 12.40
CA LEU A 14 -5.33 23.26 13.40
C LEU A 14 -6.56 22.59 14.05
N ARG A 15 -7.58 23.39 14.43
CA ARG A 15 -8.82 22.86 15.02
C ARG A 15 -9.55 21.94 14.04
N THR A 16 -9.66 22.33 12.77
CA THR A 16 -10.27 21.51 11.71
C THR A 16 -9.54 20.18 11.51
N TYR A 17 -8.20 20.20 11.56
CA TYR A 17 -7.41 18.97 11.52
C TYR A 17 -7.65 18.08 12.76
N GLN A 18 -7.69 18.66 13.96
CA GLN A 18 -7.93 17.92 15.19
C GLN A 18 -9.33 17.29 15.22
N ASP A 19 -10.35 17.98 14.69
CA ASP A 19 -11.69 17.43 14.57
C ASP A 19 -11.73 16.28 13.54
N PHE A 20 -11.01 16.44 12.42
CA PHE A 20 -10.84 15.37 11.44
C PHE A 20 -10.20 14.10 12.05
N GLU A 21 -9.11 14.23 12.81
CA GLU A 21 -8.46 13.10 13.50
C GLU A 21 -9.38 12.42 14.52
N LYS A 22 -10.25 13.19 15.15
CA LYS A 22 -11.26 12.66 16.10
C LYS A 22 -12.47 12.03 15.41
N GLY A 23 -12.50 12.00 14.07
CA GLY A 23 -13.65 11.53 13.30
C GLY A 23 -14.91 12.37 13.50
N LYS A 24 -14.76 13.66 13.88
CA LYS A 24 -15.89 14.57 14.05
C LYS A 24 -16.32 15.18 12.72
N GLY A 25 -17.64 15.26 12.53
CA GLY A 25 -18.27 15.86 11.36
C GLY A 25 -18.47 14.86 10.21
N ASP A 26 -18.83 15.39 9.04
CA ASP A 26 -19.17 14.57 7.88
C ASP A 26 -17.96 13.87 7.27
N PHE A 27 -18.24 12.70 6.67
CA PHE A 27 -17.25 11.94 5.92
C PHE A 27 -16.83 12.68 4.64
N ASP A 28 -15.69 13.33 4.70
CA ASP A 28 -15.17 14.20 3.63
C ASP A 28 -13.98 13.56 2.90
N LEU A 29 -14.25 13.08 1.68
CA LEU A 29 -13.25 12.46 0.81
C LEU A 29 -12.10 13.42 0.44
N TRP A 30 -12.35 14.73 0.35
CA TRP A 30 -11.29 15.69 0.04
C TRP A 30 -10.34 15.84 1.22
N LYS A 31 -10.85 15.90 2.46
CA LYS A 31 -10.00 15.90 3.66
C LYS A 31 -9.16 14.63 3.75
N ILE A 32 -9.74 13.46 3.48
CA ILE A 32 -9.00 12.18 3.45
C ILE A 32 -7.87 12.21 2.42
N ARG A 33 -8.12 12.70 1.20
CA ARG A 33 -7.08 12.82 0.16
C ARG A 33 -5.97 13.78 0.57
N ARG A 34 -6.31 14.94 1.15
CA ARG A 34 -5.32 15.92 1.64
C ARG A 34 -4.49 15.35 2.78
N PHE A 35 -5.13 14.67 3.72
CA PHE A 35 -4.45 13.97 4.81
C PHE A 35 -3.49 12.92 4.27
N ALA A 36 -3.95 12.03 3.40
CA ALA A 36 -3.13 10.99 2.78
C ALA A 36 -1.93 11.56 2.00
N LYS A 37 -2.10 12.72 1.33
CA LYS A 37 -1.00 13.45 0.70
C LYS A 37 0.00 13.98 1.74
N ALA A 38 -0.49 14.60 2.81
CA ALA A 38 0.33 15.19 3.87
C ALA A 38 1.14 14.14 4.66
N THR A 39 0.55 12.98 4.94
CA THR A 39 1.13 11.90 5.76
C THR A 39 1.78 10.78 4.96
N ARG A 40 1.71 10.87 3.62
CA ARG A 40 2.09 9.78 2.71
C ARG A 40 1.35 8.47 3.02
N SER A 41 0.10 8.54 3.49
CA SER A 41 -0.77 7.37 3.70
C SER A 41 -1.55 6.97 2.44
N ASP A 42 -2.13 5.76 2.45
CA ASP A 42 -3.02 5.29 1.38
C ASP A 42 -4.45 5.83 1.60
N ALA A 43 -4.92 6.71 0.71
CA ALA A 43 -6.24 7.33 0.85
C ALA A 43 -7.39 6.31 0.65
N ILE A 44 -7.21 5.35 -0.26
CA ILE A 44 -8.21 4.30 -0.50
C ILE A 44 -8.25 3.34 0.69
N GLY A 45 -7.09 3.03 1.27
CA GLY A 45 -6.99 2.31 2.53
C GLY A 45 -7.76 2.94 3.68
N ILE A 46 -7.67 4.26 3.84
CA ILE A 46 -8.45 5.00 4.85
C ILE A 46 -9.95 4.92 4.56
N VAL A 47 -10.36 5.13 3.30
CA VAL A 47 -11.79 5.04 2.93
C VAL A 47 -12.35 3.65 3.19
N LEU A 48 -11.66 2.59 2.78
CA LEU A 48 -12.11 1.21 2.99
C LEU A 48 -12.10 0.81 4.47
N ALA A 49 -11.12 1.30 5.25
CA ALA A 49 -11.10 1.07 6.69
C ALA A 49 -12.35 1.64 7.38
N VAL A 50 -12.79 2.84 6.99
CA VAL A 50 -14.03 3.43 7.50
C VAL A 50 -15.25 2.68 7.00
N MET A 51 -15.31 2.39 5.69
CA MET A 51 -16.44 1.68 5.07
C MET A 51 -16.71 0.31 5.69
N TYR A 52 -15.66 -0.45 6.02
CA TYR A 52 -15.77 -1.78 6.62
C TYR A 52 -15.67 -1.78 8.15
N GLY A 53 -15.54 -0.61 8.79
CA GLY A 53 -15.36 -0.52 10.25
C GLY A 53 -14.10 -1.23 10.75
N ASN A 54 -13.06 -1.33 9.91
CA ASN A 54 -11.84 -2.07 10.22
C ASN A 54 -10.59 -1.20 10.00
N PRO A 55 -10.03 -0.58 11.06
CA PRO A 55 -8.85 0.28 10.97
C PRO A 55 -7.59 -0.46 10.50
N LYS A 56 -7.53 -1.79 10.67
CA LYS A 56 -6.37 -2.59 10.26
C LYS A 56 -6.09 -2.47 8.77
N ILE A 57 -7.12 -2.29 7.94
CA ILE A 57 -7.00 -2.10 6.49
C ILE A 57 -6.08 -0.91 6.20
N ALA A 58 -6.35 0.25 6.80
CA ALA A 58 -5.55 1.45 6.56
C ALA A 58 -4.11 1.29 7.03
N ILE A 59 -3.91 0.62 8.19
CA ILE A 59 -2.59 0.42 8.80
C ILE A 59 -1.69 -0.42 7.89
N VAL A 60 -2.18 -1.58 7.41
CA VAL A 60 -1.34 -2.52 6.64
C VAL A 60 -0.98 -1.99 5.26
N VAL A 61 -1.82 -1.17 4.64
CA VAL A 61 -1.55 -0.62 3.30
C VAL A 61 -0.91 0.76 3.30
N MET A 62 -0.83 1.41 4.47
CA MET A 62 -0.43 2.82 4.60
C MET A 62 0.85 3.15 3.82
N ARG A 63 1.87 2.29 3.95
CA ARG A 63 3.18 2.46 3.31
C ARG A 63 3.29 1.80 1.95
N SER A 64 2.72 0.62 1.77
CA SER A 64 2.80 -0.12 0.50
C SER A 64 2.00 0.56 -0.61
N LYS A 65 1.04 1.43 -0.26
CA LYS A 65 0.11 2.07 -1.21
C LYS A 65 -0.68 1.06 -2.03
N PHE A 66 -0.84 -0.15 -1.50
CA PHE A 66 -1.41 -1.28 -2.23
C PHE A 66 -2.79 -0.96 -2.80
N LEU A 67 -3.67 -0.36 -1.99
CA LEU A 67 -5.04 -0.06 -2.41
C LEU A 67 -5.08 1.14 -3.36
N MET A 68 -4.24 2.15 -3.15
CA MET A 68 -4.12 3.26 -4.09
C MET A 68 -3.59 2.83 -5.46
N THR A 69 -2.56 1.96 -5.50
CA THR A 69 -2.02 1.43 -6.75
C THR A 69 -3.05 0.54 -7.45
N GLY A 70 -3.74 -0.33 -6.71
CA GLY A 70 -4.84 -1.12 -7.27
C GLY A 70 -5.97 -0.25 -7.83
N TRP A 71 -6.29 0.86 -7.15
CA TRP A 71 -7.25 1.85 -7.65
C TRP A 71 -6.79 2.53 -8.93
N LEU A 72 -5.50 2.88 -9.03
CA LEU A 72 -4.95 3.44 -10.27
C LEU A 72 -5.07 2.45 -11.43
N SER A 73 -4.71 1.18 -11.21
CA SER A 73 -4.88 0.11 -12.21
C SER A 73 -6.34 -0.07 -12.61
N PHE A 74 -7.28 0.08 -11.67
CA PHE A 74 -8.71 0.05 -11.98
C PHE A 74 -9.15 1.22 -12.85
N VAL A 75 -8.64 2.44 -12.60
CA VAL A 75 -8.90 3.61 -13.45
C VAL A 75 -8.35 3.40 -14.87
N GLU A 76 -7.16 2.82 -15.00
CA GLU A 76 -6.58 2.46 -16.30
C GLU A 76 -7.44 1.42 -17.02
N LEU A 77 -7.85 0.37 -16.33
CA LEU A 77 -8.74 -0.66 -16.87
C LEU A 77 -10.05 -0.05 -17.38
N TRP A 78 -10.66 0.85 -16.61
CA TRP A 78 -11.87 1.56 -17.03
C TRP A 78 -11.61 2.38 -18.30
N ARG A 79 -10.52 3.14 -18.37
CA ARG A 79 -10.16 3.90 -19.58
C ARG A 79 -9.98 3.00 -20.80
N THR A 80 -9.39 1.82 -20.64
CA THR A 80 -9.15 0.87 -21.74
C THR A 80 -10.44 0.18 -22.22
N LEU A 81 -11.29 -0.25 -21.29
CA LEU A 81 -12.51 -0.99 -21.62
C LEU A 81 -13.67 -0.09 -22.00
N GLY A 82 -13.71 1.11 -21.41
CA GLY A 82 -14.83 2.04 -21.51
C GLY A 82 -16.13 1.38 -21.07
N ASP A 83 -17.21 1.65 -21.80
CA ASP A 83 -18.54 1.13 -21.52
C ASP A 83 -18.65 -0.40 -21.61
N ARG A 84 -17.70 -1.07 -22.28
CA ARG A 84 -17.68 -2.54 -22.40
C ARG A 84 -17.47 -3.24 -21.06
N ILE A 85 -17.01 -2.52 -20.03
CA ILE A 85 -16.86 -3.06 -18.67
C ILE A 85 -18.17 -3.69 -18.15
N ARG A 86 -19.34 -3.17 -18.60
CA ARG A 86 -20.67 -3.69 -18.24
C ARG A 86 -20.92 -5.13 -18.71
N LEU A 87 -20.17 -5.60 -19.71
CA LEU A 87 -20.29 -6.94 -20.26
C LEU A 87 -19.47 -7.97 -19.48
N ILE A 88 -18.62 -7.52 -18.55
CA ILE A 88 -17.76 -8.41 -17.77
C ILE A 88 -18.54 -8.90 -16.56
N PRO A 89 -18.84 -10.21 -16.47
CA PRO A 89 -19.54 -10.75 -15.31
C PRO A 89 -18.62 -10.74 -14.08
N SER A 90 -19.22 -10.64 -12.89
CA SER A 90 -18.49 -10.62 -11.61
C SER A 90 -17.57 -11.83 -11.41
N THR A 91 -17.93 -12.99 -11.96
CA THR A 91 -17.11 -14.21 -11.93
C THR A 91 -15.77 -14.04 -12.68
N GLN A 92 -15.77 -13.31 -13.80
CA GLN A 92 -14.55 -13.02 -14.55
C GLN A 92 -13.67 -12.00 -13.82
N VAL A 93 -14.28 -11.01 -13.17
CA VAL A 93 -13.54 -10.08 -12.30
C VAL A 93 -12.88 -10.84 -11.15
N LEU A 94 -13.60 -11.75 -10.49
CA LEU A 94 -13.06 -12.57 -9.42
C LEU A 94 -11.90 -13.47 -9.90
N LEU A 95 -12.04 -14.08 -11.07
CA LEU A 95 -10.97 -14.88 -11.68
C LEU A 95 -9.71 -14.04 -11.94
N GLY A 96 -9.86 -12.83 -12.49
CA GLY A 96 -8.77 -11.90 -12.69
C GLY A 96 -8.06 -11.54 -11.37
N MET A 97 -8.83 -11.21 -10.34
CA MET A 97 -8.29 -10.90 -9.01
C MET A 97 -7.56 -12.08 -8.37
N ARG A 98 -8.04 -13.32 -8.56
CA ARG A 98 -7.33 -14.53 -8.09
C ARG A 98 -5.96 -14.67 -8.75
N LYS A 99 -5.88 -14.51 -10.08
CA LYS A 99 -4.62 -14.55 -10.81
C LYS A 99 -3.65 -13.44 -10.36
N THR A 100 -4.15 -12.24 -10.07
CA THR A 100 -3.35 -11.17 -9.47
C THR A 100 -2.83 -11.58 -8.09
N GLY A 101 -3.67 -12.20 -7.25
CA GLY A 101 -3.26 -12.72 -5.94
C GLY A 101 -2.15 -13.78 -6.04
N GLU A 102 -2.31 -14.75 -6.93
CA GLU A 102 -1.29 -15.78 -7.22
C GLU A 102 0.05 -15.15 -7.65
N HIS A 103 0.01 -14.16 -8.54
CA HIS A 103 1.20 -13.43 -8.98
C HIS A 103 1.92 -12.71 -7.82
N LEU A 104 1.15 -12.02 -6.96
CA LEU A 104 1.72 -11.32 -5.81
C LEU A 104 2.28 -12.28 -4.76
N GLN A 105 1.63 -13.43 -4.56
CA GLN A 105 2.14 -14.47 -3.66
C GLN A 105 3.49 -15.00 -4.15
N GLN A 106 3.59 -15.35 -5.44
CA GLN A 106 4.84 -15.80 -6.05
C GLN A 106 5.96 -14.76 -5.92
N PHE A 107 5.64 -13.47 -6.02
CA PHE A 107 6.61 -12.39 -5.79
C PHE A 107 7.12 -12.39 -4.34
N LEU A 108 6.23 -12.54 -3.36
CA LEU A 108 6.61 -12.59 -1.94
C LEU A 108 7.46 -13.83 -1.63
N ASP A 109 7.07 -14.99 -2.16
CA ASP A 109 7.78 -16.26 -1.95
C ASP A 109 9.21 -16.18 -2.50
N ARG A 110 9.38 -15.65 -3.72
CA ARG A 110 10.71 -15.42 -4.31
C ARG A 110 11.54 -14.44 -3.51
N ARG A 111 10.93 -13.34 -3.03
CA ARG A 111 11.63 -12.35 -2.22
C ARG A 111 12.14 -12.95 -0.90
N ALA A 112 11.35 -13.81 -0.26
CA ALA A 112 11.76 -14.51 0.94
C ALA A 112 12.95 -15.43 0.67
N ALA A 113 12.84 -16.29 -0.36
CA ALA A 113 13.92 -17.21 -0.75
C ALA A 113 15.21 -16.46 -1.13
N SER A 114 15.13 -15.34 -1.86
CA SER A 114 16.31 -14.54 -2.20
C SER A 114 16.97 -13.87 -0.98
N MET A 115 16.18 -13.48 0.03
CA MET A 115 16.72 -12.90 1.25
C MET A 115 17.45 -13.95 2.09
N GLU A 116 16.88 -15.15 2.16
CA GLU A 116 17.46 -16.30 2.86
C GLU A 116 18.78 -16.72 2.20
N ALA A 117 18.78 -16.84 0.87
CA ALA A 117 20.00 -17.13 0.11
C ALA A 117 21.09 -16.05 0.28
N TRP A 118 20.71 -14.77 0.26
CA TRP A 118 21.67 -13.69 0.50
C TRP A 118 22.25 -13.73 1.91
N LEU A 119 21.43 -14.01 2.93
CA LEU A 119 21.89 -14.16 4.31
C LEU A 119 22.88 -15.32 4.45
N GLU A 120 22.60 -16.47 3.82
CA GLU A 120 23.49 -17.63 3.83
C GLU A 120 24.84 -17.29 3.21
N THR A 121 24.86 -16.74 1.98
CA THR A 121 26.11 -16.32 1.32
C THR A 121 26.90 -15.30 2.15
N SER A 122 26.25 -14.30 2.72
CA SER A 122 26.95 -13.29 3.53
C SER A 122 27.45 -13.82 4.87
N LEU A 123 26.85 -14.87 5.42
CA LEU A 123 27.36 -15.55 6.61
C LEU A 123 28.56 -16.43 6.25
N ASP A 124 28.51 -17.14 5.13
CA ASP A 124 29.63 -17.95 4.65
C ASP A 124 30.87 -17.07 4.38
N GLU A 125 30.70 -15.94 3.68
CA GLU A 125 31.79 -14.95 3.46
C GLU A 125 32.35 -14.35 4.76
N LEU A 126 31.52 -14.23 5.81
CA LEU A 126 31.95 -13.67 7.10
C LEU A 126 32.69 -14.69 7.97
N TYR A 127 32.41 -15.98 7.78
CA TYR A 127 33.03 -17.07 8.53
C TYR A 127 34.14 -17.78 7.76
N GLU A 128 34.40 -17.42 6.50
CA GLU A 128 35.63 -17.77 5.78
C GLU A 128 36.84 -17.21 6.53
N ASP A 129 37.76 -18.09 6.93
CA ASP A 129 38.96 -17.75 7.69
C ASP A 129 40.00 -17.13 6.72
N PRO A 130 40.58 -15.95 7.00
CA PRO A 130 41.50 -15.28 6.07
C PRO A 130 42.78 -16.07 5.71
N GLU A 131 43.07 -17.18 6.38
CA GLU A 131 44.21 -18.05 6.06
C GLU A 131 43.96 -19.03 4.88
N GLU A 132 42.71 -19.23 4.43
CA GLU A 132 42.40 -20.10 3.28
C GLU A 132 42.41 -19.35 1.92
N ALA A 133 42.54 -18.02 1.91
CA ALA A 133 42.48 -17.19 0.70
C ALA A 133 43.83 -16.91 0.01
N GLU A 134 44.96 -17.42 0.54
CA GLU A 134 46.32 -17.17 -0.02
C GLU A 134 46.89 -18.32 -0.88
N ASP A 135 46.16 -19.42 -1.11
CA ASP A 135 46.67 -20.63 -1.82
C ASP A 135 46.02 -20.92 -3.21
N GLU A 136 45.55 -19.90 -3.95
CA GLU A 136 45.24 -20.01 -5.41
C GLU A 136 46.09 -19.09 -6.30
#